data_AF-A0A0H4C341-F1
#
_entry.id   AF-A0A0H4C341-F1
#
_cell.length_a   1.000
_cell.length_b   1.000
_cell.length_c   1.000
_cell.angle_alpha   90.00
_cell.angle_beta   90.00
_cell.angle_gamma   90.00
#
_symmetry.space_group_name_H-M   'P 1'
#
loop_
_entity.id
_entity.type
_entity.pdbx_description
1 polymer ?
#
loop_
_entity_poly.entity_id
_entity_poly.type
_entity_poly.pdbx_seq_one_letter_code
_entity_poly.pdbx_strand_id
1 'polypeptide(L)'
;MLYVVTGPPASGKSSWVQSHAKPTDIVIDLDLITRAISGPGAPQWNQDPLQLNVAHRARYAAMDAAFAVRDKTDVYLIHTMPQAKALAKYKRLGARIVTVDPGRDVVMQRIDAMRDPEMRRVAARWYSSRSAALPQGMPQYSRDW
;
A
#
# COMPACT_ATOMS: atom_id res chain seq x y z
N MET A 1 -7.75 -4.71 -15.07
CA MET A 1 -6.58 -5.41 -14.47
C MET A 1 -6.53 -5.13 -12.97
N LEU A 2 -5.93 -6.01 -12.13
CA LEU A 2 -5.71 -5.73 -10.71
C LEU A 2 -4.25 -5.32 -10.44
N TYR A 3 -4.05 -4.12 -9.89
CA TYR A 3 -2.76 -3.62 -9.41
C TYR A 3 -2.75 -3.60 -7.89
N VAL A 4 -1.82 -4.33 -7.27
CA VAL A 4 -1.62 -4.29 -5.81
C VAL A 4 -0.38 -3.45 -5.53
N VAL A 5 -0.62 -2.25 -5.00
CA VAL A 5 0.41 -1.26 -4.71
C VAL A 5 0.89 -1.44 -3.27
N THR A 6 2.13 -1.86 -3.14
CA THR A 6 2.84 -2.13 -1.88
C THR A 6 3.98 -1.13 -1.69
N GLY A 7 4.53 -1.06 -0.49
CA GLY A 7 5.58 -0.11 -0.16
C GLY A 7 5.52 0.28 1.31
N PRO A 8 6.60 0.85 1.86
CA PRO A 8 6.59 1.36 3.22
C PRO A 8 5.54 2.48 3.38
N PRO A 9 5.13 2.81 4.62
CA PRO A 9 4.37 4.03 4.85
C PRO A 9 5.15 5.25 4.36
N ALA A 10 4.46 6.35 4.03
CA ALA A 10 5.04 7.58 3.48
C ALA A 10 5.84 7.44 2.16
N SER A 11 5.83 6.27 1.50
CA SER A 11 6.57 6.05 0.26
C SER A 11 6.00 6.76 -0.98
N GLY A 12 4.77 7.27 -0.91
CA GLY A 12 4.09 7.92 -2.03
C GLY A 12 3.14 7.03 -2.83
N LYS A 13 2.67 5.90 -2.26
CA LYS A 13 1.71 4.97 -2.90
C LYS A 13 0.47 5.68 -3.44
N SER A 14 -0.17 6.53 -2.64
CA SER A 14 -1.39 7.24 -3.06
C SER A 14 -1.10 8.22 -4.21
N SER A 15 0.04 8.92 -4.19
CA SER A 15 0.47 9.78 -5.31
C SER A 15 0.79 8.98 -6.57
N TRP A 16 1.39 7.79 -6.44
CA TRP A 16 1.60 6.89 -7.56
C TRP A 16 0.26 6.45 -8.16
N VAL A 17 -0.71 6.04 -7.34
CA VAL A 17 -2.05 5.66 -7.83
C VAL A 17 -2.73 6.84 -8.52
N GLN A 18 -2.69 8.05 -7.93
CA GLN A 18 -3.30 9.25 -8.53
C GLN A 18 -2.72 9.60 -9.91
N SER A 19 -1.45 9.30 -10.17
CA SER A 19 -0.82 9.56 -11.47
C SER A 19 -1.06 8.46 -12.52
N HIS A 20 -1.60 7.31 -12.13
CA HIS A 20 -1.79 6.14 -13.00
C HIS A 20 -3.27 5.77 -13.21
N ALA A 21 -4.11 5.97 -12.20
CA ALA A 21 -5.53 5.65 -12.25
C ALA A 21 -6.31 6.70 -13.06
N LYS A 22 -7.28 6.22 -13.86
CA LYS A 22 -8.26 7.06 -14.55
C LYS A 22 -9.47 7.33 -13.64
N PRO A 23 -10.28 8.36 -13.92
CA PRO A 23 -11.51 8.62 -13.17
C PRO A 23 -12.52 7.47 -13.15
N THR A 24 -12.43 6.54 -14.12
CA THR A 24 -13.30 5.36 -14.25
C THR A 24 -12.76 4.12 -13.54
N ASP A 25 -11.54 4.18 -13.01
CA ASP A 25 -10.89 3.04 -12.35
C ASP A 25 -11.29 2.97 -10.87
N ILE A 26 -11.19 1.78 -10.28
CA ILE A 26 -11.53 1.57 -8.87
C ILE A 26 -10.27 1.69 -8.02
N VAL A 27 -10.25 2.63 -7.08
CA VAL A 27 -9.16 2.80 -6.10
C VAL A 27 -9.62 2.37 -4.71
N ILE A 28 -8.91 1.41 -4.12
CA ILE A 28 -9.13 0.89 -2.78
C ILE A 28 -7.95 1.30 -1.91
N ASP A 29 -8.11 2.39 -1.18
CA ASP A 29 -7.17 2.94 -0.20
C ASP A 29 -7.86 3.06 1.16
N LEU A 30 -7.26 2.47 2.20
CA LEU A 30 -7.84 2.50 3.56
C LEU A 30 -7.93 3.93 4.08
N ASP A 31 -6.96 4.78 3.74
CA ASP A 31 -6.90 6.14 4.25
C ASP A 31 -8.00 6.99 3.62
N LEU A 32 -8.26 6.81 2.32
CA LEU A 32 -9.37 7.46 1.62
C LEU A 32 -10.73 6.97 2.13
N ILE A 33 -10.89 5.66 2.34
CA ILE A 33 -12.12 5.09 2.88
C ILE A 33 -12.38 5.63 4.29
N THR A 34 -11.37 5.63 5.15
CA THR A 34 -11.48 6.15 6.53
C THR A 34 -11.90 7.61 6.50
N ARG A 35 -11.24 8.43 5.68
CA ARG A 35 -11.58 9.85 5.52
C ARG A 35 -13.01 10.06 5.03
N ALA A 36 -13.50 9.23 4.11
CA ALA A 36 -14.84 9.37 3.53
C ALA A 36 -15.96 9.08 4.54
N ILE A 37 -15.70 8.24 5.54
CA ILE A 37 -16.69 7.90 6.59
C ILE A 37 -16.51 8.73 7.87
N SER A 38 -15.38 9.42 8.01
CA SER A 38 -15.11 10.29 9.16
C SER A 38 -16.07 11.47 9.20
N GLY A 39 -16.43 11.88 10.42
CA GLY A 39 -17.26 13.07 10.63
C GLY A 39 -16.58 14.38 10.22
N PRO A 40 -17.35 15.47 10.04
CA PRO A 40 -16.79 16.79 9.73
C PRO A 40 -15.71 17.23 10.73
N GLY A 41 -14.65 17.87 10.23
CA GLY A 41 -13.54 18.35 11.06
C GLY A 41 -12.54 17.27 11.49
N ALA A 42 -12.74 16.00 11.09
CA ALA A 42 -11.74 14.97 11.32
C ALA A 42 -10.40 15.32 10.66
N PRO A 43 -9.27 14.99 11.30
CA PRO A 43 -7.95 15.25 10.74
C PRO A 43 -7.77 14.48 9.43
N GLN A 44 -6.95 15.03 8.53
CA GLN A 44 -6.62 14.37 7.26
C GLN A 44 -6.01 12.98 7.47
N TRP A 45 -5.22 12.82 8.54
CA TRP A 45 -4.76 11.54 9.05
C TRP A 45 -5.56 11.19 10.29
N ASN A 46 -6.42 10.17 10.19
CA ASN A 46 -7.31 9.77 11.25
C ASN A 46 -7.05 8.31 11.66
N GLN A 47 -6.74 8.11 12.93
CA GLN A 47 -6.45 6.82 13.55
C GLN A 47 -7.49 6.44 14.61
N ASP A 48 -8.68 7.05 14.58
CA ASP A 48 -9.78 6.69 15.47
C ASP A 48 -10.12 5.18 15.31
N PRO A 49 -10.04 4.37 16.38
CA PRO A 49 -10.20 2.93 16.27
C PRO A 49 -11.59 2.48 15.79
N LEU A 50 -12.65 3.22 16.14
CA LEU A 50 -14.01 2.87 15.73
C LEU A 50 -14.19 3.12 14.24
N GLN A 51 -13.71 4.26 13.74
CA GLN A 51 -13.74 4.60 12.33
C GLN A 51 -12.87 3.66 11.52
N LEU A 52 -11.66 3.32 11.98
CA LEU A 52 -10.80 2.34 11.32
C LEU A 52 -11.45 0.96 11.22
N ASN A 53 -12.14 0.50 12.28
CA ASN A 53 -12.86 -0.78 12.23
C ASN A 53 -13.95 -0.79 11.14
N VAL A 54 -14.74 0.29 11.05
CA VAL A 54 -15.75 0.43 9.97
C VAL A 54 -15.07 0.51 8.60
N ALA A 55 -14.00 1.29 8.46
CA ALA A 55 -13.24 1.42 7.22
C ALA A 55 -12.65 0.09 6.74
N HIS A 56 -12.16 -0.75 7.67
CA HIS A 56 -11.67 -2.08 7.34
C HIS A 56 -12.77 -2.97 6.75
N ARG A 57 -13.98 -2.96 7.34
CA ARG A 57 -15.13 -3.73 6.83
C ARG A 57 -15.55 -3.23 5.45
N ALA A 58 -15.65 -1.92 5.27
CA ALA A 58 -15.95 -1.31 3.98
C ALA A 58 -14.88 -1.68 2.92
N ARG A 59 -13.60 -1.65 3.29
CA ARG A 59 -12.49 -2.05 2.43
C ARG A 59 -12.60 -3.50 1.98
N TYR A 60 -12.93 -4.44 2.86
CA TYR A 60 -13.09 -5.85 2.47
C TYR A 60 -14.26 -6.04 1.49
N ALA A 61 -15.41 -5.43 1.75
CA ALA A 61 -16.55 -5.49 0.85
C ALA A 61 -16.22 -4.87 -0.53
N ALA A 62 -15.55 -3.71 -0.54
CA ALA A 62 -15.09 -3.07 -1.77
C ALA A 62 -14.10 -3.94 -2.55
N MET A 63 -13.17 -4.63 -1.87
CA MET A 63 -12.23 -5.55 -2.50
C MET A 63 -12.96 -6.70 -3.20
N ASP A 64 -13.91 -7.34 -2.53
CA ASP A 64 -14.61 -8.49 -3.11
C ASP A 64 -15.45 -8.07 -4.33
N ALA A 65 -16.15 -6.93 -4.26
CA ALA A 65 -16.88 -6.38 -5.41
C ALA A 65 -15.95 -5.99 -6.57
N ALA A 66 -14.86 -5.27 -6.29
CA ALA A 66 -13.93 -4.80 -7.32
C ALA A 66 -13.21 -5.96 -8.03
N PHE A 67 -12.84 -7.02 -7.30
CA PHE A 67 -12.18 -8.18 -7.89
C PHE A 67 -13.08 -8.92 -8.89
N ALA A 68 -14.40 -8.89 -8.70
CA ALA A 68 -15.36 -9.50 -9.61
C ALA A 68 -15.50 -8.75 -10.96
N VAL A 69 -15.12 -7.47 -11.01
CA VAL A 69 -15.23 -6.62 -12.23
C VAL A 69 -13.87 -6.18 -12.78
N ARG A 70 -12.78 -6.80 -12.32
CA ARG A 70 -11.39 -6.43 -12.67
C ARG A 70 -11.02 -6.68 -14.15
N ASP A 71 -11.88 -7.38 -14.88
CA ASP A 71 -11.83 -7.59 -16.32
C ASP A 71 -12.45 -6.42 -17.11
N LYS A 72 -13.32 -5.62 -16.47
CA LYS A 72 -14.03 -4.49 -17.07
C LYS A 72 -13.37 -3.14 -16.82
N THR A 73 -12.66 -3.00 -15.70
CA THR A 73 -11.96 -1.77 -15.32
C THR A 73 -10.67 -2.10 -14.55
N ASP A 74 -9.77 -1.13 -14.45
CA ASP A 74 -8.58 -1.27 -13.63
C ASP A 74 -8.91 -1.06 -12.15
N VAL A 75 -8.31 -1.90 -11.30
CA VAL A 75 -8.51 -1.90 -9.86
C VAL A 75 -7.15 -1.68 -9.21
N TYR A 76 -7.02 -0.61 -8.43
CA TYR A 76 -5.83 -0.27 -7.67
C TYR A 76 -6.08 -0.54 -6.19
N LEU A 77 -5.37 -1.51 -5.62
CA LEU A 77 -5.43 -1.82 -4.20
C LEU A 77 -4.13 -1.37 -3.52
N ILE A 78 -4.22 -0.39 -2.62
CA ILE A 78 -3.12 -0.09 -1.72
C ILE A 78 -3.13 -1.11 -0.57
N HIS A 79 -2.04 -1.86 -0.47
CA HIS A 79 -1.79 -2.76 0.65
C HIS A 79 -0.32 -2.69 1.03
N THR A 80 -0.02 -1.91 2.06
CA THR A 80 1.36 -1.64 2.54
C THR A 80 2.14 -2.94 2.76
N MET A 81 1.61 -3.87 3.56
CA MET A 81 2.29 -5.12 3.94
C MET A 81 1.34 -6.32 3.81
N PRO A 82 1.14 -6.89 2.60
CA PRO A 82 0.34 -8.08 2.45
C PRO A 82 1.04 -9.30 3.06
N GLN A 83 0.31 -10.06 3.87
CA GLN A 83 0.79 -11.35 4.35
C GLN A 83 0.80 -12.39 3.22
N ALA A 84 1.52 -13.51 3.42
CA ALA A 84 1.65 -14.58 2.43
C ALA A 84 0.31 -15.07 1.86
N LYS A 85 -0.72 -15.21 2.71
CA LYS A 85 -2.08 -15.61 2.29
C LYS A 85 -2.70 -14.59 1.32
N ALA A 86 -2.54 -13.30 1.58
CA ALA A 86 -3.03 -12.23 0.72
C ALA A 86 -2.28 -12.20 -0.61
N LEU A 87 -0.94 -12.29 -0.57
CA LEU A 87 -0.10 -12.40 -1.76
C LEU A 87 -0.50 -13.60 -2.65
N ALA A 88 -0.75 -14.76 -2.04
CA ALA A 88 -1.23 -15.93 -2.77
C ALA A 88 -2.61 -15.70 -3.42
N LYS A 89 -3.54 -15.02 -2.73
CA LYS A 89 -4.84 -14.59 -3.32
C LYS A 89 -4.60 -13.68 -4.54
N TYR A 90 -3.74 -12.67 -4.41
CA TYR A 90 -3.45 -11.73 -5.50
C TYR A 90 -2.79 -12.40 -6.70
N LYS A 91 -1.85 -13.32 -6.46
CA LYS A 91 -1.22 -14.12 -7.53
C LYS A 91 -2.27 -14.94 -8.30
N ARG A 92 -3.19 -15.62 -7.60
CA ARG A 92 -4.29 -16.36 -8.25
C ARG A 92 -5.24 -15.46 -9.06
N LEU A 93 -5.41 -14.22 -8.64
CA LEU A 93 -6.22 -13.23 -9.36
C LEU A 93 -5.51 -12.61 -10.58
N GLY A 94 -4.24 -12.97 -10.82
CA GLY A 94 -3.42 -12.40 -11.90
C GLY A 94 -2.97 -10.97 -11.61
N ALA A 95 -2.85 -10.58 -10.33
CA ALA A 95 -2.53 -9.22 -9.96
C ALA A 95 -1.09 -8.83 -10.32
N ARG A 96 -0.92 -7.59 -10.78
CA ARG A 96 0.40 -6.95 -10.89
C ARG A 96 0.78 -6.33 -9.55
N ILE A 97 1.85 -6.82 -8.94
CA ILE A 97 2.40 -6.22 -7.71
C ILE A 97 3.29 -5.04 -8.10
N VAL A 98 2.97 -3.84 -7.60
CA VAL A 98 3.77 -2.63 -7.77
C VAL A 98 4.37 -2.27 -6.43
N THR A 99 5.70 -2.15 -6.34
CA THR A 99 6.36 -1.65 -5.12
C THR A 99 6.72 -0.18 -5.33
N VAL A 100 6.20 0.70 -4.49
CA VAL A 100 6.62 2.11 -4.43
C VAL A 100 7.50 2.28 -3.20
N ASP A 101 8.80 2.46 -3.42
CA ASP A 101 9.80 2.63 -2.37
C ASP A 101 10.91 3.59 -2.84
N PRO A 102 10.92 4.86 -2.37
CA PRO A 102 11.95 5.83 -2.72
C PRO A 102 13.25 5.66 -1.91
N GLY A 103 13.34 4.61 -1.07
CA GLY A 103 14.48 4.36 -0.21
C GLY A 103 14.22 4.74 1.25
N ARG A 104 14.96 4.06 2.15
CA ARG A 104 14.77 4.14 3.60
C ARG A 104 14.93 5.55 4.14
N ASP A 105 15.96 6.27 3.72
CA ASP A 105 16.27 7.58 4.28
C ASP A 105 15.18 8.60 3.95
N VAL A 106 14.71 8.61 2.70
CA VAL A 106 13.59 9.46 2.25
C VAL A 106 12.31 9.13 3.02
N VAL A 107 12.02 7.84 3.21
CA VAL A 107 10.83 7.39 3.96
C VAL A 107 10.90 7.81 5.42
N MET A 108 12.03 7.58 6.09
CA MET A 108 12.20 7.94 7.50
C MET A 108 12.13 9.45 7.69
N GLN A 109 12.75 10.24 6.80
CA GLN A 109 12.66 11.70 6.82
C GLN A 109 11.20 12.18 6.71
N ARG A 110 10.42 11.58 5.80
CA ARG A 110 8.99 11.92 5.64
C ARG A 110 8.18 11.56 6.88
N ILE A 111 8.44 10.41 7.48
CA ILE A 111 7.74 9.97 8.71
C ILE A 111 8.07 10.88 9.89
N ASP A 112 9.32 11.29 10.02
CA ASP A 112 9.75 12.17 11.11
C ASP A 112 9.06 13.54 11.02
N ALA A 113 8.80 14.03 9.79
CA ALA A 113 8.01 15.24 9.57
C ALA A 113 6.52 15.06 9.96
N MET A 114 5.97 13.85 9.83
CA MET A 114 4.59 13.54 10.27
C MET A 114 4.45 13.41 11.78
N ARG A 115 5.56 13.22 12.51
CA ARG A 115 5.61 13.03 13.98
C ARG A 115 4.71 11.88 14.47
N ASP A 116 4.61 10.81 13.68
CA ASP A 116 3.80 9.62 14.00
C ASP A 116 4.72 8.43 14.37
N PRO A 117 4.79 8.03 15.66
CA PRO A 117 5.62 6.92 16.10
C PRO A 117 5.22 5.56 15.51
N GLU A 118 3.93 5.36 15.23
CA GLU A 118 3.42 4.10 14.70
C GLU A 118 3.84 3.92 13.24
N MET A 119 3.82 5.00 12.46
CA MET A 119 4.35 5.01 11.09
C MET A 119 5.83 4.61 11.04
N ARG A 120 6.64 5.10 11.99
CA ARG A 120 8.06 4.74 12.09
C ARG A 120 8.25 3.25 12.35
N ARG A 121 7.44 2.67 13.25
CA ARG A 121 7.46 1.24 13.56
C ARG A 121 7.10 0.39 12.33
N VAL A 122 6.07 0.79 11.59
CA VAL A 122 5.63 0.10 10.37
C VAL A 122 6.70 0.18 9.27
N ALA A 123 7.36 1.32 9.09
CA ALA A 123 8.48 1.47 8.14
C ALA A 123 9.69 0.61 8.52
N ALA A 124 10.08 0.60 9.80
CA ALA A 124 11.17 -0.24 10.27
C ALA A 124 10.88 -1.72 9.97
N ARG A 125 9.66 -2.17 10.26
CA ARG A 125 9.21 -3.54 9.95
C ARG A 125 9.26 -3.85 8.45
N TRP A 126 8.85 -2.90 7.60
CA TRP A 126 8.94 -3.05 6.14
C TRP A 126 10.38 -3.35 5.69
N TYR A 127 11.33 -2.50 6.06
CA TYR A 127 12.73 -2.65 5.63
C TYR A 127 13.41 -3.89 6.22
N SER A 128 13.10 -4.25 7.47
CA SER A 128 13.65 -5.48 8.08
C SER A 128 13.15 -6.74 7.37
N SER A 129 11.85 -6.81 7.02
CA SER A 129 11.27 -7.96 6.33
C SER A 129 11.86 -8.20 4.93
N ARG A 130 12.32 -7.14 4.26
CA ARG A 130 12.99 -7.22 2.95
C ARG A 130 14.48 -7.54 3.03
N SER A 131 15.16 -7.06 4.06
CA SER A 131 16.57 -7.42 4.31
C SER A 131 16.72 -8.92 4.58
N ALA A 132 15.73 -9.53 5.24
CA ALA A 132 15.68 -10.98 5.46
C ALA A 132 15.30 -11.80 4.19
N ALA A 133 14.71 -11.15 3.18
CA ALA A 133 14.31 -11.79 1.93
C ALA A 133 15.38 -11.70 0.82
N LEU A 134 16.42 -10.89 1.01
CA LEU A 134 17.60 -10.90 0.15
C LEU A 134 18.52 -12.04 0.61
N PRO A 135 18.82 -13.05 -0.24
CA PRO A 135 19.94 -13.95 0.03
C PRO A 135 21.21 -13.10 0.19
N GLN A 136 21.97 -13.32 1.26
CA GLN A 136 23.30 -12.73 1.39
C GLN A 136 24.13 -13.04 0.15
N GLY A 137 24.49 -12.00 -0.60
CA GLY A 137 25.62 -11.95 -1.52
C GLY A 137 25.69 -13.02 -2.61
N MET A 138 25.05 -12.78 -3.75
CA MET A 138 25.73 -13.13 -5.01
C MET A 138 26.69 -11.98 -5.32
N PRO A 139 28.02 -12.22 -5.42
CA PRO A 139 28.94 -11.18 -5.84
C PRO A 139 28.59 -10.79 -7.28
N GLN A 140 28.14 -9.54 -7.46
CA GLN A 140 28.05 -8.93 -8.77
C GLN A 140 29.49 -8.81 -9.29
N TYR A 141 29.90 -9.75 -10.14
CA TYR A 141 31.03 -9.51 -11.03
C TYR A 141 30.60 -8.38 -11.98
N SER A 142 31.22 -7.22 -11.80
CA SER A 142 31.23 -6.18 -12.80
C SER A 142 31.86 -6.77 -14.06
N ARG A 143 31.05 -6.97 -15.10
CA ARG A 143 31.57 -6.91 -16.47
C ARG A 143 31.27 -5.52 -16.96
N ASP A 144 32.31 -4.70 -17.02
CA ASP A 144 32.43 -3.71 -18.09
C ASP A 144 32.15 -4.48 -19.39
N TRP A 145 31.16 -4.07 -20.20
CA TRP A 145 31.27 -3.26 -21.43
C TRP A 145 29.86 -2.76 -21.79
#